data_AF-A0A1H0JTL9-F1
#
_entry.id   AF-A0A1H0JTL9-F1
#
_cell.length_a   1.000
_cell.length_b   1.000
_cell.length_c   1.000
_cell.angle_alpha   90.00
_cell.angle_beta   90.00
_cell.angle_gamma   90.00
#
_symmetry.space_group_name_H-M   'P 1'
#
loop_
_entity.id
_entity.type
_entity.pdbx_description
1 polymer ?
#
loop_
_entity_poly.entity_id
_entity_poly.type
_entity_poly.pdbx_seq_one_letter_code
_entity_poly.pdbx_strand_id
1 'polypeptide(L)'
;MNWIYEYPSDKAVHRPTQLTFSITYDPVTPDRKIKLADDKPENLQNVDIDNLIKELGQVIHGKFLQRRMETLLYNNFNGEFARAAHVLEQETKKKVSTRTLQAWIIPQDRPSSRRCPEWAVVALEEYADRNSDSLKCFKDQKNEFQKTRQGRLHENRKLMRDRELLKNAESYIARKQSITNKWKNIPVSDFPEQLAKLETSIVDQLDSQSQLLIELINGLREHDTYEEFKREYIEQIENSMALERQIKDTALDIQDRRKEFASDDGVYKEY
;
A
#
# COMPACT_ATOMS: atom_id res chain seq x y z
N MET A 1 -17.08 4.56 -9.49
CA MET A 1 -17.97 4.70 -8.32
C MET A 1 -18.82 5.96 -8.53
N ASN A 2 -20.14 5.85 -8.52
CA ASN A 2 -21.06 6.96 -8.86
C ASN A 2 -21.30 7.95 -7.70
N TRP A 3 -20.83 7.61 -6.50
CA TRP A 3 -21.05 8.39 -5.28
C TRP A 3 -19.72 8.93 -4.74
N ILE A 4 -19.74 10.16 -4.25
CA ILE A 4 -18.71 10.76 -3.39
C ILE A 4 -19.26 10.68 -1.97
N TYR A 5 -18.70 9.78 -1.19
CA TYR A 5 -19.14 9.52 0.17
C TYR A 5 -18.03 8.86 1.00
N GLU A 6 -17.75 9.43 2.18
CA GLU A 6 -16.81 8.91 3.17
C GLU A 6 -17.57 8.51 4.43
N TYR A 7 -17.40 7.28 4.92
CA TYR A 7 -18.18 6.78 6.06
C TYR A 7 -17.46 6.99 7.40
N PRO A 8 -18.14 7.51 8.45
CA PRO A 8 -19.49 8.08 8.45
C PRO A 8 -19.46 9.57 8.10
N SER A 9 -20.25 9.98 7.10
CA SER A 9 -20.52 11.39 6.80
C SER A 9 -22.02 11.62 6.76
N ASP A 10 -22.43 12.80 7.19
CA ASP A 10 -23.81 13.29 7.11
C ASP A 10 -24.21 13.74 5.70
N LYS A 11 -23.27 13.73 4.74
CA LYS A 11 -23.48 14.18 3.37
C LYS A 11 -22.91 13.21 2.34
N ALA A 12 -23.63 13.04 1.24
CA ALA A 12 -23.17 12.30 0.08
C ALA A 12 -23.56 13.01 -1.22
N VAL A 13 -22.70 12.92 -2.24
CA VAL A 13 -22.95 13.53 -3.56
C VAL A 13 -23.00 12.45 -4.63
N HIS A 14 -24.06 12.46 -5.44
CA HIS A 14 -24.16 11.60 -6.62
C HIS A 14 -23.42 12.26 -7.80
N ARG A 15 -22.28 11.72 -8.23
CA ARG A 15 -21.42 12.33 -9.28
C ARG A 15 -22.15 12.63 -10.59
N PRO A 16 -23.00 11.73 -11.13
CA PRO A 16 -23.69 11.99 -12.39
C PRO A 16 -24.70 13.14 -12.33
N THR A 17 -25.44 13.28 -11.22
CA THR A 17 -26.52 14.28 -11.09
C THR A 17 -26.13 15.50 -10.26
N GLN A 18 -24.98 15.45 -9.58
CA GLN A 18 -24.52 16.46 -8.60
C GLN A 18 -25.51 16.72 -7.45
N LEU A 19 -26.47 15.83 -7.22
CA LEU A 19 -27.42 15.93 -6.12
C LEU A 19 -26.73 15.60 -4.79
N THR A 20 -27.00 16.43 -3.78
CA THR A 20 -26.51 16.24 -2.42
C THR A 20 -27.60 15.61 -1.56
N PHE A 21 -27.24 14.57 -0.83
CA PHE A 21 -28.11 13.86 0.11
C PHE A 21 -27.60 14.07 1.53
N SER A 22 -28.53 14.36 2.45
CA SER A 22 -28.30 14.37 3.90
C SER A 22 -28.56 12.99 4.48
N ILE A 23 -27.70 12.57 5.41
CA ILE A 23 -27.75 11.26 6.06
C ILE A 23 -27.76 11.48 7.57
N THR A 24 -28.77 10.93 8.24
CA THR A 24 -28.83 10.89 9.70
C THR A 24 -28.65 9.46 10.16
N TYR A 25 -27.62 9.21 10.96
CA TYR A 25 -27.36 7.93 11.60
C TYR A 25 -28.09 7.87 12.95
N ASP A 26 -28.78 6.77 13.21
CA ASP A 26 -29.18 6.46 14.56
C ASP A 26 -27.95 5.97 15.36
N PRO A 27 -27.65 6.55 16.53
CA PRO A 27 -26.52 6.12 17.36
C PRO A 27 -26.74 4.76 18.03
N VAL A 28 -27.97 4.23 18.06
CA VAL A 28 -28.35 3.00 18.79
C VAL A 28 -28.69 1.85 17.85
N THR A 29 -29.22 2.13 16.66
CA THR A 29 -29.60 1.12 15.66
C THR A 29 -28.87 1.34 14.33
N PRO A 30 -28.70 0.31 13.49
CA PRO A 30 -28.12 0.48 12.15
C PRO A 30 -29.05 1.24 11.17
N ASP A 31 -30.19 1.76 11.64
CA ASP A 31 -31.12 2.53 10.84
C ASP A 31 -30.56 3.90 10.49
N ARG A 32 -30.84 4.29 9.25
CA ARG A 32 -30.37 5.54 8.65
C ARG A 32 -31.51 6.20 7.90
N LYS A 33 -31.64 7.50 8.08
CA LYS A 33 -32.56 8.33 7.29
C LYS A 33 -31.76 9.07 6.25
N ILE A 34 -32.08 8.83 4.98
CA ILE A 34 -31.44 9.48 3.83
C ILE A 34 -32.50 10.38 3.20
N LYS A 35 -32.16 11.66 3.01
CA LYS A 35 -33.03 12.65 2.37
C LYS A 35 -32.24 13.50 1.40
N LEU A 36 -32.90 14.09 0.41
CA LEU A 36 -32.27 15.11 -0.41
C LEU A 36 -31.99 16.34 0.47
N ALA A 37 -30.78 16.91 0.35
CA ALA A 37 -30.37 18.04 1.18
C ALA A 37 -30.96 19.38 0.70
N ASP A 38 -31.09 19.53 -0.62
CA ASP A 38 -31.58 20.72 -1.30
C ASP A 38 -32.81 20.38 -2.17
N ASP A 39 -33.54 21.40 -2.61
CA ASP A 39 -34.63 21.19 -3.56
C ASP A 39 -34.14 20.61 -4.89
N LYS A 40 -34.96 19.73 -5.48
CA LYS A 40 -34.66 19.10 -6.77
C LYS A 40 -34.54 20.19 -7.84
N PRO A 41 -33.38 20.33 -8.52
CA PRO A 41 -33.22 21.27 -9.61
C PRO A 41 -34.24 21.00 -10.74
N GLU A 42 -34.88 22.05 -11.27
CA GLU A 42 -35.94 21.93 -12.30
C GLU A 42 -35.46 21.22 -13.58
N ASN A 43 -34.15 21.26 -13.88
CA ASN A 43 -33.52 20.60 -15.01
C ASN A 43 -33.37 19.07 -14.85
N LEU A 44 -33.71 18.49 -13.70
CA LEU A 44 -33.55 17.06 -13.40
C LEU A 44 -34.88 16.30 -13.23
N GLN A 45 -35.95 16.70 -13.94
CA GLN A 45 -37.31 16.16 -13.73
C GLN A 45 -37.41 14.62 -13.74
N ASN A 46 -36.59 13.94 -14.55
CA ASN A 46 -36.62 12.48 -14.72
C ASN A 46 -35.73 11.68 -13.75
N VAL A 47 -35.07 12.33 -12.78
CA VAL A 47 -34.27 11.61 -11.78
C VAL A 47 -35.18 10.95 -10.75
N ASP A 48 -35.07 9.63 -10.63
CA ASP A 48 -35.72 8.82 -9.60
C ASP A 48 -34.93 8.91 -8.28
N ILE A 49 -35.40 9.79 -7.39
CA ILE A 49 -34.78 10.04 -6.10
C ILE A 49 -34.85 8.81 -5.20
N ASP A 50 -35.93 8.02 -5.26
CA ASP A 50 -36.11 6.84 -4.41
C ASP A 50 -35.09 5.75 -4.77
N ASN A 51 -34.82 5.58 -6.06
CA ASN A 51 -33.76 4.69 -6.52
C ASN A 51 -32.37 5.19 -6.11
N LEU A 52 -32.08 6.49 -6.20
CA LEU A 52 -30.81 7.04 -5.70
C LEU A 52 -30.65 6.86 -4.18
N ILE A 53 -31.74 7.03 -3.42
CA ILE A 53 -31.75 6.76 -1.97
C ILE A 53 -31.44 5.28 -1.69
N LYS A 54 -32.05 4.35 -2.43
CA LYS A 54 -31.76 2.91 -2.30
C LYS A 54 -30.31 2.58 -2.64
N GLU A 55 -29.78 3.13 -3.73
CA GLU A 55 -28.38 2.95 -4.13
C GLU A 55 -27.42 3.48 -3.06
N LEU A 56 -27.62 4.72 -2.59
CA LEU A 56 -26.83 5.30 -1.51
C LEU A 56 -26.95 4.45 -0.25
N GLY A 57 -28.14 3.94 0.05
CA GLY A 57 -28.38 3.00 1.13
C GLY A 57 -27.51 1.74 1.02
N GLN A 58 -27.36 1.15 -0.16
CA GLN A 58 -26.46 0.00 -0.37
C GLN A 58 -24.99 0.37 -0.23
N VAL A 59 -24.57 1.55 -0.71
CA VAL A 59 -23.20 2.06 -0.58
C VAL A 59 -22.84 2.24 0.90
N ILE A 60 -23.71 2.90 1.68
CA ILE A 60 -23.52 3.13 3.11
C ILE A 60 -23.45 1.78 3.85
N HIS A 61 -24.36 0.85 3.57
CA HIS A 61 -24.36 -0.47 4.22
C HIS A 61 -23.09 -1.26 3.90
N GLY A 62 -22.63 -1.25 2.65
CA GLY A 62 -21.37 -1.90 2.28
C GLY A 62 -20.16 -1.30 3.02
N LYS A 63 -20.12 0.03 3.19
CA LYS A 63 -19.08 0.73 3.96
C LYS A 63 -19.15 0.40 5.46
N PHE A 64 -20.35 0.33 6.02
CA PHE A 64 -20.59 -0.11 7.39
C PHE A 64 -20.05 -1.52 7.63
N LEU A 65 -20.45 -2.50 6.80
CA LEU A 65 -19.98 -3.89 6.92
C LEU A 65 -18.46 -3.99 6.78
N GLN A 66 -17.87 -3.26 5.83
CA GLN A 66 -16.42 -3.20 5.65
C GLN A 66 -15.71 -2.69 6.92
N ARG A 67 -16.15 -1.57 7.49
CA ARG A 67 -15.58 -1.01 8.73
C ARG A 67 -15.80 -1.92 9.93
N ARG A 68 -16.94 -2.61 9.99
CA ARG A 68 -17.26 -3.55 11.08
C ARG A 68 -16.37 -4.79 11.00
N MET A 69 -16.21 -5.36 9.81
CA MET A 69 -15.26 -6.45 9.55
C MET A 69 -13.84 -6.04 9.91
N GLU A 70 -13.40 -4.86 9.48
CA GLU A 70 -12.08 -4.31 9.84
C GLU A 70 -11.88 -4.21 11.35
N THR A 71 -12.88 -3.66 12.06
CA THR A 71 -12.89 -3.57 13.52
C THR A 71 -12.75 -4.95 14.17
N LEU A 72 -13.51 -5.95 13.73
CA LEU A 72 -13.42 -7.31 14.28
C LEU A 72 -12.02 -7.90 14.06
N LEU A 73 -11.49 -7.80 12.84
CA LEU A 73 -10.20 -8.38 12.49
C LEU A 73 -9.05 -7.76 13.29
N TYR A 74 -9.04 -6.43 13.48
CA TYR A 74 -7.98 -5.76 14.21
C TYR A 74 -8.17 -5.76 15.73
N ASN A 75 -9.39 -5.57 16.24
CA ASN A 75 -9.61 -5.45 17.68
C ASN A 75 -9.76 -6.80 18.38
N ASN A 76 -10.53 -7.72 17.80
CA ASN A 76 -10.85 -9.02 18.39
C ASN A 76 -9.81 -10.08 17.98
N PHE A 77 -9.39 -10.08 16.71
CA PHE A 77 -8.41 -11.05 16.20
C PHE A 77 -6.96 -10.53 16.17
N ASN A 78 -6.70 -9.31 16.64
CA ASN A 78 -5.36 -8.70 16.71
C ASN A 78 -4.59 -8.77 15.37
N GLY A 79 -5.28 -8.60 14.24
CA GLY A 79 -4.70 -8.71 12.90
C GLY A 79 -4.34 -10.13 12.47
N GLU A 80 -4.90 -11.17 13.09
CA GLU A 80 -4.74 -12.57 12.66
C GLU A 80 -5.82 -13.01 11.67
N PHE A 81 -5.66 -12.59 10.41
CA PHE A 81 -6.56 -12.90 9.32
C PHE A 81 -6.68 -14.41 9.06
N ALA A 82 -5.59 -15.18 9.22
CA ALA A 82 -5.63 -16.63 9.05
C ALA A 82 -6.55 -17.30 10.09
N ARG A 83 -6.51 -16.83 11.35
CA ARG A 83 -7.37 -17.34 12.41
C ARG A 83 -8.83 -16.96 12.17
N ALA A 84 -9.10 -15.70 11.82
CA ALA A 84 -10.45 -15.26 11.49
C ALA A 84 -11.05 -16.03 10.30
N ALA A 85 -10.25 -16.31 9.27
CA ALA A 85 -10.66 -17.11 8.12
C ALA A 85 -11.00 -18.55 8.54
N HIS A 86 -10.17 -19.16 9.38
CA HIS A 86 -10.42 -20.49 9.93
C HIS A 86 -11.70 -20.53 10.78
N VAL A 87 -11.92 -19.54 11.64
CA VAL A 87 -13.15 -19.42 12.43
C VAL A 87 -14.37 -19.33 11.52
N LEU A 88 -14.33 -18.47 10.50
CA LEU A 88 -15.43 -18.36 9.54
C LEU A 88 -15.72 -19.68 8.82
N GLU A 89 -14.68 -20.40 8.41
CA GLU A 89 -14.83 -21.70 7.77
C GLU A 89 -15.45 -22.74 8.74
N GLN A 90 -15.07 -22.72 10.02
CA GLN A 90 -15.63 -23.60 11.04
C GLN A 90 -17.09 -23.30 11.36
N GLU A 91 -17.42 -22.02 11.58
CA GLU A 91 -18.76 -21.57 11.98
C GLU A 91 -19.76 -21.67 10.83
N THR A 92 -19.33 -21.34 9.60
CA THR A 92 -20.26 -21.19 8.46
C THR A 92 -20.16 -22.29 7.41
N LYS A 93 -19.14 -23.17 7.51
CA LYS A 93 -18.80 -24.20 6.52
C LYS A 93 -18.51 -23.64 5.11
N LYS A 94 -18.26 -22.33 4.99
CA LYS A 94 -17.88 -21.67 3.74
C LYS A 94 -16.37 -21.51 3.67
N LYS A 95 -15.79 -21.79 2.50
CA LYS A 95 -14.35 -21.59 2.26
C LYS A 95 -14.02 -20.11 2.24
N VAL A 96 -13.30 -19.64 3.26
CA VAL A 96 -12.81 -18.26 3.35
C VAL A 96 -11.29 -18.30 3.52
N SER A 97 -10.58 -17.48 2.76
CA SER A 97 -9.13 -17.36 2.86
C SER A 97 -8.73 -16.03 3.50
N THR A 98 -7.50 -15.94 4.02
CA THR A 98 -6.87 -14.68 4.43
C THR A 98 -7.00 -13.60 3.35
N ARG A 99 -6.79 -13.98 2.08
CA ARG A 99 -6.89 -13.07 0.92
C ARG A 99 -8.33 -12.59 0.69
N THR A 100 -9.32 -13.43 0.99
CA THR A 100 -10.74 -13.06 0.90
C THR A 100 -11.08 -11.99 1.95
N LEU A 101 -10.60 -12.16 3.18
CA LEU A 101 -10.78 -11.16 4.24
C LEU A 101 -10.10 -9.83 3.90
N GLN A 102 -8.87 -9.89 3.38
CA GLN A 102 -8.17 -8.71 2.88
C GLN A 102 -8.98 -8.02 1.77
N ALA A 103 -9.52 -8.76 0.80
CA ALA A 103 -10.37 -8.23 -0.27
C ALA A 103 -11.61 -7.47 0.26
N TRP A 104 -12.18 -7.90 1.38
CA TRP A 104 -13.35 -7.26 1.98
C TRP A 104 -13.05 -5.94 2.70
N ILE A 105 -11.83 -5.78 3.24
CA ILE A 105 -11.43 -4.56 3.95
C ILE A 105 -10.74 -3.53 3.05
N ILE A 106 -10.28 -3.93 1.86
CA ILE A 106 -9.64 -3.01 0.91
C ILE A 106 -10.66 -1.96 0.40
N PRO A 107 -10.26 -0.68 0.27
CA PRO A 107 -11.08 0.35 -0.32
C PRO A 107 -11.70 -0.06 -1.68
N GLN A 108 -13.00 0.18 -1.84
CA GLN A 108 -13.82 -0.30 -2.98
C GLN A 108 -13.42 0.29 -4.35
N ASP A 109 -12.57 1.31 -4.36
CA ASP A 109 -11.98 1.90 -5.57
C ASP A 109 -10.80 1.08 -6.10
N ARG A 110 -10.31 0.09 -5.35
CA ARG A 110 -9.22 -0.78 -5.79
C ARG A 110 -9.71 -2.00 -6.56
N PRO A 111 -9.00 -2.44 -7.62
CA PRO A 111 -9.36 -3.63 -8.40
C PRO A 111 -9.43 -4.93 -7.59
N SER A 112 -8.64 -5.00 -6.52
CA SER A 112 -8.52 -6.15 -5.63
C SER A 112 -9.65 -6.22 -4.58
N SER A 113 -10.48 -5.18 -4.48
CA SER A 113 -11.56 -5.09 -3.49
C SER A 113 -12.73 -6.00 -3.84
N ARG A 114 -13.43 -6.46 -2.79
CA ARG A 114 -14.70 -7.20 -2.90
C ARG A 114 -15.67 -6.66 -1.86
N ARG A 115 -16.97 -6.84 -2.10
CA ARG A 115 -18.00 -6.52 -1.10
C ARG A 115 -17.88 -7.48 0.08
N CYS A 116 -17.84 -6.91 1.29
CA CYS A 116 -17.93 -7.67 2.54
C CYS A 116 -19.35 -8.21 2.71
N PRO A 117 -19.55 -9.53 2.83
CA PRO A 117 -20.87 -10.08 3.04
C PRO A 117 -21.29 -9.97 4.51
N GLU A 118 -22.59 -9.71 4.73
CA GLU A 118 -23.17 -9.53 6.07
C GLU A 118 -23.01 -10.79 6.95
N TRP A 119 -23.25 -11.99 6.38
CA TRP A 119 -23.12 -13.24 7.12
C TRP A 119 -21.73 -13.45 7.74
N ALA A 120 -20.68 -12.89 7.14
CA ALA A 120 -19.32 -13.05 7.67
C ALA A 120 -19.08 -12.13 8.86
N VAL A 121 -19.69 -10.94 8.87
CA VAL A 121 -19.63 -10.03 10.01
C VAL A 121 -20.37 -10.66 11.19
N VAL A 122 -21.62 -11.08 10.96
CA VAL A 122 -22.46 -11.70 12.01
C VAL A 122 -21.79 -12.92 12.62
N ALA A 123 -21.27 -13.84 11.80
CA ALA A 123 -20.62 -15.06 12.32
C ALA A 123 -19.38 -14.76 13.18
N LEU A 124 -18.58 -13.75 12.81
CA LEU A 124 -17.41 -13.34 13.60
C LEU A 124 -17.80 -12.62 14.90
N GLU A 125 -18.87 -11.83 14.89
CA GLU A 125 -19.43 -11.20 16.09
C GLU A 125 -19.91 -12.25 17.08
N GLU A 126 -20.78 -13.17 16.62
CA GLU A 126 -21.30 -14.25 17.45
C GLU A 126 -20.19 -15.15 18.01
N TYR A 127 -19.14 -15.42 17.22
CA TYR A 127 -17.99 -16.14 17.72
C TYR A 127 -17.24 -15.32 18.79
N ALA A 128 -17.02 -14.03 18.54
CA ALA A 128 -16.28 -13.17 19.45
C ALA A 128 -17.00 -12.97 20.79
N ASP A 129 -18.32 -12.89 20.77
CA ASP A 129 -19.14 -12.76 21.97
C ASP A 129 -19.10 -14.06 22.80
N ARG A 130 -19.21 -15.22 22.13
CA ARG A 130 -19.12 -16.54 22.79
C ARG A 130 -17.73 -16.87 23.32
N ASN A 131 -16.66 -16.34 22.71
CA ASN A 131 -15.27 -16.71 22.98
C ASN A 131 -14.42 -15.52 23.44
N SER A 132 -15.04 -14.52 24.08
CA SER A 132 -14.40 -13.25 24.45
C SER A 132 -13.14 -13.46 25.31
N ASP A 133 -13.20 -14.34 26.31
CA ASP A 133 -12.05 -14.66 27.17
C ASP A 133 -10.90 -15.35 26.41
N SER A 134 -11.22 -16.26 25.49
CA SER A 134 -10.23 -16.95 24.66
C SER A 134 -9.50 -15.97 23.73
N LEU A 135 -10.26 -15.05 23.12
CA LEU A 135 -9.71 -14.00 22.26
C LEU A 135 -8.85 -13.01 23.05
N LYS A 136 -9.27 -12.66 24.27
CA LYS A 136 -8.49 -11.81 25.17
C LYS A 136 -7.19 -12.49 25.60
N CYS A 137 -7.25 -13.72 26.07
CA CYS A 137 -6.07 -14.50 26.45
C CYS A 137 -5.09 -14.64 25.28
N PHE A 138 -5.60 -14.90 24.07
CA PHE A 138 -4.79 -14.93 22.87
C PHE A 138 -4.11 -13.58 22.58
N LYS A 139 -4.86 -12.49 22.69
CA LYS A 139 -4.33 -11.13 22.50
C LYS A 139 -3.20 -10.84 23.49
N ASP A 140 -3.37 -11.22 24.75
CA ASP A 140 -2.36 -11.04 25.79
C ASP A 140 -1.10 -11.87 25.52
N GLN A 141 -1.24 -13.16 25.18
CA GLN A 141 -0.12 -14.02 24.80
C GLN A 141 0.66 -13.46 23.60
N LYS A 142 -0.07 -13.00 22.58
CA LYS A 142 0.53 -12.40 21.40
C LYS A 142 1.29 -11.12 21.76
N ASN A 143 0.70 -10.25 22.57
CA ASN A 143 1.36 -9.02 23.02
C ASN A 143 2.64 -9.32 23.82
N GLU A 144 2.63 -10.34 24.69
CA GLU A 144 3.84 -10.78 25.39
C GLU A 144 4.90 -11.33 24.43
N PHE A 145 4.49 -12.16 23.45
CA PHE A 145 5.41 -12.64 22.43
C PHE A 145 6.05 -11.48 21.65
N GLN A 146 5.27 -10.45 21.30
CA GLN A 146 5.75 -9.25 20.60
C GLN A 146 6.79 -8.44 21.39
N LYS A 147 6.82 -8.56 22.73
CA LYS A 147 7.88 -7.94 23.55
C LYS A 147 9.22 -8.67 23.45
N THR A 148 9.25 -9.90 22.93
CA THR A 148 10.49 -10.63 22.68
C THR A 148 11.17 -10.17 21.38
N ARG A 149 12.49 -10.36 21.25
CA ARG A 149 13.21 -10.08 19.99
C ARG A 149 12.63 -10.86 18.81
N GLN A 150 12.30 -12.14 19.03
CA GLN A 150 11.74 -13.02 18.01
C GLN A 150 10.35 -12.56 17.58
N GLY A 151 9.49 -12.18 18.54
CA GLY A 151 8.16 -11.66 18.22
C GLY A 151 8.21 -10.33 17.46
N ARG A 152 9.10 -9.41 17.81
CA ARG A 152 9.33 -8.19 17.01
C ARG A 152 9.75 -8.49 15.59
N LEU A 153 10.71 -9.41 15.39
CA LEU A 153 11.14 -9.82 14.06
C LEU A 153 10.02 -10.50 13.27
N HIS A 154 9.22 -11.33 13.93
CA HIS A 154 8.08 -12.00 13.32
C HIS A 154 7.02 -10.99 12.87
N GLU A 155 6.61 -10.06 13.74
CA GLU A 155 5.64 -9.02 13.39
C GLU A 155 6.16 -8.08 12.31
N ASN A 156 7.43 -7.67 12.35
CA ASN A 156 8.00 -6.85 11.30
C ASN A 156 7.94 -7.57 9.94
N ARG A 157 8.29 -8.86 9.90
CA ARG A 157 8.15 -9.67 8.67
C ARG A 157 6.70 -9.81 8.24
N LYS A 158 5.78 -10.01 9.18
CA LYS A 158 4.34 -10.15 8.91
C LYS A 158 3.74 -8.84 8.39
N LEU A 159 4.03 -7.70 9.02
CA LEU A 159 3.62 -6.37 8.56
C LEU A 159 4.11 -6.08 7.15
N MET A 160 5.39 -6.39 6.86
CA MET A 160 5.96 -6.27 5.51
C MET A 160 5.24 -7.17 4.50
N ARG A 161 4.81 -8.38 4.89
CA ARG A 161 4.07 -9.31 4.04
C ARG A 161 2.60 -8.95 3.88
N ASP A 162 1.91 -8.47 4.90
CA ASP A 162 0.45 -8.33 4.87
C ASP A 162 0.00 -6.93 4.42
N ARG A 163 0.66 -5.86 4.87
CA ARG A 163 0.31 -4.48 4.47
C ARG A 163 0.88 -4.11 3.11
N GLU A 164 2.16 -4.42 2.90
CA GLU A 164 2.86 -3.94 1.72
C GLU A 164 2.77 -4.91 0.54
N LEU A 165 2.46 -6.20 0.70
CA LEU A 165 2.47 -7.12 -0.46
C LEU A 165 1.44 -6.75 -1.53
N LEU A 166 0.22 -6.39 -1.15
CA LEU A 166 -0.78 -5.96 -2.13
C LEU A 166 -0.38 -4.63 -2.78
N LYS A 167 0.04 -3.65 -1.97
CA LYS A 167 0.48 -2.34 -2.46
C LYS A 167 1.72 -2.46 -3.36
N ASN A 168 2.65 -3.33 -3.02
CA ASN A 168 3.84 -3.65 -3.80
C ASN A 168 3.44 -4.40 -5.07
N ALA A 169 2.48 -5.31 -5.03
CA ALA A 169 1.98 -6.00 -6.22
C ALA A 169 1.25 -5.03 -7.17
N GLU A 170 0.40 -4.14 -6.64
CA GLU A 170 -0.26 -3.07 -7.41
C GLU A 170 0.79 -2.13 -8.03
N SER A 171 1.77 -1.68 -7.24
CA SER A 171 2.88 -0.84 -7.72
C SER A 171 3.74 -1.56 -8.77
N TYR A 172 3.99 -2.86 -8.58
CA TYR A 172 4.73 -3.70 -9.53
C TYR A 172 3.99 -3.81 -10.86
N ILE A 173 2.66 -4.07 -10.82
CA ILE A 173 1.83 -4.12 -12.03
C ILE A 173 1.81 -2.77 -12.73
N ALA A 174 1.59 -1.68 -11.97
CA ALA A 174 1.56 -0.32 -12.52
C ALA A 174 2.90 0.06 -13.15
N ARG A 175 4.03 -0.26 -12.50
CA ARG A 175 5.37 -0.05 -13.04
C ARG A 175 5.59 -0.86 -14.32
N LYS A 176 5.20 -2.14 -14.36
CA LYS A 176 5.30 -2.97 -15.57
C LYS A 176 4.48 -2.42 -16.72
N GLN A 177 3.24 -2.00 -16.45
CA GLN A 177 2.36 -1.40 -17.45
C GLN A 177 2.94 -0.07 -17.97
N SER A 178 3.42 0.79 -17.06
CA SER A 178 4.07 2.06 -17.42
C SER A 178 5.30 1.83 -18.32
N ILE A 179 6.19 0.91 -17.95
CA ILE A 179 7.34 0.53 -18.77
C ILE A 179 6.88 0.01 -20.14
N THR A 180 5.89 -0.89 -20.16
CA THR A 180 5.38 -1.45 -21.41
C THR A 180 4.79 -0.37 -22.33
N ASN A 181 4.02 0.56 -21.76
CA ASN A 181 3.44 1.67 -22.51
C ASN A 181 4.51 2.65 -23.00
N LYS A 182 5.53 2.93 -22.19
CA LYS A 182 6.69 3.73 -22.61
C LYS A 182 7.33 3.10 -23.86
N TRP A 183 7.67 1.81 -23.82
CA TRP A 183 8.32 1.12 -24.94
C TRP A 183 7.44 0.99 -26.19
N LYS A 184 6.12 0.82 -26.04
CA LYS A 184 5.19 0.81 -27.17
C LYS A 184 5.08 2.15 -27.91
N ASN A 185 5.33 3.25 -27.22
CA ASN A 185 5.12 4.60 -27.74
C ASN A 185 6.42 5.30 -28.18
N ILE A 186 7.58 4.65 -28.03
CA ILE A 186 8.85 5.20 -28.51
C ILE A 186 8.85 5.13 -30.05
N PRO A 187 9.23 6.21 -30.77
CA PRO A 187 9.46 6.17 -32.21
C PRO A 187 10.59 5.21 -32.55
N VAL A 188 10.47 4.43 -33.63
CA VAL A 188 11.50 3.44 -34.05
C VAL A 188 12.89 4.08 -34.20
N SER A 189 12.96 5.35 -34.60
CA SER A 189 14.20 6.13 -34.71
C SER A 189 14.96 6.25 -33.38
N ASP A 190 14.26 6.27 -32.25
CA ASP A 190 14.81 6.57 -30.94
C ASP A 190 15.14 5.28 -30.15
N PHE A 191 14.84 4.10 -30.71
CA PHE A 191 15.10 2.80 -30.08
C PHE A 191 16.59 2.59 -29.76
N PRO A 192 17.55 2.85 -30.66
CA PRO A 192 18.97 2.70 -30.35
C PRO A 192 19.39 3.59 -29.16
N GLU A 193 18.96 4.86 -29.19
CA GLU A 193 18.91 5.83 -28.08
C GLU A 193 18.58 5.18 -26.73
N GLN A 194 17.33 4.72 -26.65
CA GLN A 194 16.73 4.23 -25.42
C GLN A 194 17.31 2.88 -24.97
N LEU A 195 17.73 2.02 -25.89
CA LEU A 195 18.37 0.74 -25.57
C LEU A 195 19.75 0.95 -24.97
N ALA A 196 20.58 1.82 -25.55
CA ALA A 196 21.89 2.14 -25.01
C ALA A 196 21.77 2.72 -23.58
N LYS A 197 20.86 3.67 -23.37
CA LYS A 197 20.58 4.23 -22.03
C LYS A 197 20.12 3.17 -21.03
N LEU A 198 19.29 2.22 -21.46
CA LEU A 198 18.85 1.12 -20.60
C LEU A 198 20.02 0.20 -20.24
N GLU A 199 20.84 -0.19 -21.22
CA GLU A 199 22.02 -1.04 -21.02
C GLU A 199 23.00 -0.41 -20.04
N THR A 200 23.39 0.85 -20.26
CA THR A 200 24.25 1.61 -19.34
C THR A 200 23.65 1.65 -17.93
N SER A 201 22.36 1.97 -17.80
CA SER A 201 21.71 2.01 -16.49
C SER A 201 21.67 0.66 -15.78
N ILE A 202 21.57 -0.46 -16.52
CA ILE A 202 21.58 -1.81 -15.93
C ILE A 202 22.99 -2.16 -15.48
N VAL A 203 24.00 -1.90 -16.31
CA VAL A 203 25.40 -2.14 -15.96
C VAL A 203 25.80 -1.35 -14.72
N ASP A 204 25.51 -0.04 -14.68
CA ASP A 204 25.77 0.82 -13.52
C ASP A 204 25.13 0.29 -12.23
N GLN A 205 23.88 -0.19 -12.32
CA GLN A 205 23.18 -0.77 -11.16
C GLN A 205 23.79 -2.08 -10.70
N LEU A 206 24.19 -2.95 -11.64
CA LEU A 206 24.83 -4.22 -11.33
C LEU A 206 26.20 -4.00 -10.68
N ASP A 207 26.98 -3.07 -11.21
CA ASP A 207 28.29 -2.72 -10.66
C ASP A 207 28.18 -2.13 -9.26
N SER A 208 27.23 -1.19 -9.04
CA SER A 208 26.95 -0.63 -7.72
C SER A 208 26.51 -1.72 -6.71
N GLN A 209 25.64 -2.64 -7.11
CA GLN A 209 25.24 -3.76 -6.25
C GLN A 209 26.39 -4.73 -5.97
N SER A 210 27.24 -5.01 -6.96
CA SER A 210 28.40 -5.86 -6.81
C SER A 210 29.38 -5.25 -5.80
N GLN A 211 29.62 -3.93 -5.86
CA GLN A 211 30.48 -3.25 -4.89
C GLN A 211 29.92 -3.31 -3.47
N LEU A 212 28.63 -3.04 -3.28
CA LEU A 212 27.99 -3.16 -1.96
C LEU A 212 28.13 -4.58 -1.39
N LEU A 213 28.00 -5.61 -2.23
CA LEU A 213 28.19 -6.99 -1.80
C LEU A 213 29.65 -7.29 -1.43
N ILE A 214 30.61 -6.77 -2.18
CA ILE A 214 32.04 -6.92 -1.87
C ILE A 214 32.38 -6.24 -0.55
N GLU A 215 31.97 -4.98 -0.36
CA GLU A 215 32.15 -4.22 0.89
C GLU A 215 31.50 -4.95 2.07
N LEU A 216 30.29 -5.49 1.89
CA LEU A 216 29.60 -6.27 2.92
C LEU A 216 30.39 -7.53 3.30
N ILE A 217 30.87 -8.28 2.31
CA ILE A 217 31.64 -9.51 2.54
C ILE A 217 32.98 -9.20 3.21
N ASN A 218 33.66 -8.13 2.80
CA ASN A 218 34.93 -7.72 3.40
C ASN A 218 34.74 -7.28 4.85
N GLY A 219 33.75 -6.41 5.12
CA GLY A 219 33.44 -6.00 6.48
C GLY A 219 33.05 -7.19 7.39
N LEU A 220 32.32 -8.18 6.87
CA LEU A 220 32.00 -9.39 7.63
C LEU A 220 33.22 -10.28 7.93
N ARG A 221 34.30 -10.17 7.16
CA ARG A 221 35.54 -10.95 7.34
C ARG A 221 36.57 -10.26 8.23
N GLU A 222 36.60 -8.93 8.21
CA GLU A 222 37.64 -8.12 8.84
C GLU A 222 37.33 -7.73 10.28
N HIS A 223 36.08 -7.88 10.73
CA HIS A 223 35.65 -7.46 12.05
C HIS A 223 35.13 -8.62 12.90
N ASP A 224 35.69 -8.72 14.11
CA ASP A 224 35.33 -9.77 15.08
C ASP A 224 34.03 -9.46 15.81
N THR A 225 33.59 -8.19 15.82
CA THR A 225 32.35 -7.77 16.49
C THR A 225 31.37 -7.06 15.56
N TYR A 226 30.07 -7.23 15.85
CA TYR A 226 29.00 -6.63 15.07
C TYR A 226 29.00 -5.08 15.10
N GLU A 227 29.38 -4.47 16.24
CA GLU A 227 29.36 -3.01 16.37
C GLU A 227 30.51 -2.35 15.61
N GLU A 228 31.70 -2.98 15.55
CA GLU A 228 32.81 -2.54 14.71
C GLU A 228 32.43 -2.63 13.23
N PHE A 229 31.91 -3.79 12.81
CA PHE A 229 31.39 -4.00 11.45
C PHE A 229 30.36 -2.95 11.06
N LYS A 230 29.35 -2.71 11.91
CA LYS A 230 28.26 -1.79 11.59
C LYS A 230 28.77 -0.36 11.40
N ARG A 231 29.70 0.11 12.24
CA ARG A 231 30.24 1.46 12.15
C ARG A 231 31.04 1.65 10.85
N GLU A 232 31.96 0.74 10.58
CA GLU A 232 32.88 0.86 9.44
C GLU A 232 32.18 0.59 8.11
N TYR A 233 31.21 -0.35 8.07
CA TYR A 233 30.40 -0.59 6.88
C TYR A 233 29.54 0.62 6.48
N ILE A 234 28.97 1.35 7.44
CA ILE A 234 28.21 2.58 7.15
C ILE A 234 29.13 3.65 6.56
N GLU A 235 30.27 3.89 7.19
CA GLU A 235 31.25 4.88 6.72
C GLU A 235 31.78 4.51 5.32
N GLN A 236 32.04 3.24 5.07
CA GLN A 236 32.52 2.74 3.79
C GLN A 236 31.49 2.92 2.68
N ILE A 237 30.20 2.59 2.92
CA ILE A 237 29.13 2.84 1.95
C ILE A 237 28.99 4.33 1.65
N GLU A 238 29.00 5.18 2.68
CA GLU A 238 28.86 6.63 2.49
C GLU A 238 30.00 7.19 1.63
N ASN A 239 31.24 6.77 1.89
CA ASN A 239 32.41 7.14 1.10
C ASN A 239 32.34 6.60 -0.34
N SER A 240 31.92 5.36 -0.52
CA SER A 240 31.75 4.72 -1.82
C SER A 240 30.70 5.44 -2.67
N MET A 241 29.55 5.78 -2.08
CA MET A 241 28.50 6.56 -2.73
C MET A 241 28.96 7.99 -3.09
N ALA A 242 29.76 8.64 -2.23
CA ALA A 242 30.32 9.96 -2.50
C ALA A 242 31.31 9.91 -3.67
N LEU A 243 32.18 8.89 -3.71
CA LEU A 243 33.14 8.68 -4.79
C LEU A 243 32.45 8.37 -6.12
N GLU A 244 31.45 7.50 -6.13
CA GLU A 244 30.67 7.18 -7.33
C GLU A 244 30.02 8.44 -7.92
N ARG A 245 29.48 9.31 -7.05
CA ARG A 245 28.94 10.60 -7.47
C ARG A 245 30.01 11.50 -8.10
N GLN A 246 31.18 11.61 -7.48
CA GLN A 246 32.29 12.39 -8.04
C GLN A 246 32.71 11.85 -9.41
N ILE A 247 32.82 10.54 -9.57
CA ILE A 247 33.16 9.92 -10.86
C ILE A 247 32.12 10.29 -11.92
N LYS A 248 30.83 10.23 -11.60
CA LYS A 248 29.75 10.60 -12.54
C LYS A 248 29.78 12.09 -12.88
N ASP A 249 29.95 12.96 -11.90
CA ASP A 249 30.04 14.41 -12.12
C ASP A 249 31.26 14.74 -13.00
N THR A 250 32.41 14.12 -12.74
CA THR A 250 33.62 14.26 -13.57
C THR A 250 33.42 13.72 -14.99
N ALA A 251 32.78 12.56 -15.16
CA ALA A 251 32.48 12.01 -16.48
C ALA A 251 31.59 12.95 -17.31
N LEU A 252 30.59 13.57 -16.68
CA LEU A 252 29.75 14.59 -17.31
C LEU A 252 30.54 15.84 -17.68
N ASP A 253 31.44 16.28 -16.81
CA ASP A 253 32.30 17.44 -17.09
C ASP A 253 33.26 17.17 -18.25
N ILE A 254 33.79 15.95 -18.38
CA ILE A 254 34.59 15.52 -19.54
C ILE A 254 33.73 15.52 -20.82
N GLN A 255 32.55 14.90 -20.77
CA GLN A 255 31.67 14.75 -21.93
C GLN A 255 31.20 16.11 -22.46
N ASP A 256 30.81 17.01 -21.56
CA ASP A 256 30.29 18.34 -21.89
C ASP A 256 31.41 19.39 -22.07
N ARG A 257 32.68 19.00 -21.94
CA ARG A 257 33.86 19.89 -21.93
C ARG A 257 33.67 21.10 -21.00
N ARG A 258 33.35 20.82 -19.74
CA ARG A 258 33.16 21.82 -18.67
C ARG A 258 34.32 21.79 -17.68
N LYS A 259 34.37 22.83 -16.83
CA LYS A 259 35.36 22.98 -15.76
C LYS A 259 36.80 22.88 -16.29
N GLU A 260 37.63 22.06 -15.66
CA GLU A 260 39.01 21.80 -16.04
C GLU A 260 39.12 21.14 -17.42
N PHE A 261 38.06 20.52 -17.93
CA PHE A 261 38.03 19.90 -19.26
C PHE A 261 37.53 20.85 -20.36
N ALA A 262 37.29 22.13 -20.04
CA ALA A 262 36.86 23.15 -21.01
C ALA A 262 38.01 23.77 -21.81
N SER A 263 39.25 23.60 -21.38
CA SER A 263 40.45 24.13 -22.04
C SER A 263 41.53 23.05 -22.18
N ASP A 264 42.29 23.12 -23.28
CA ASP A 264 43.34 22.13 -23.59
C ASP A 264 44.50 22.15 -22.58
N ASP A 265 44.63 23.23 -21.79
CA ASP A 265 45.62 23.38 -20.72
C ASP A 265 45.13 22.93 -19.33
N GLY A 266 43.86 22.51 -19.21
CA GLY A 266 43.32 21.91 -17.99
C GLY A 266 42.97 22.90 -16.87
N VAL A 267 42.94 24.22 -17.14
CA VAL A 267 42.80 25.24 -16.09
C VAL A 267 41.42 25.89 -16.11
N TYR A 268 40.61 25.60 -15.09
CA TYR A 268 39.36 26.31 -14.83
C TYR A 268 39.60 27.54 -13.95
N LYS A 269 39.26 28.74 -14.46
CA LYS A 269 39.26 29.98 -13.66
C LYS A 269 37.85 30.25 -13.15
N GLU A 270 37.59 29.89 -11.89
CA GLU A 270 36.44 30.43 -11.16
C GLU A 270 36.66 31.93 -10.93
N TYR A 271 35.75 32.76 -11.44
CA TYR A 271 35.67 34.20 -11.13
C TYR A 271 34.67 34.43 -10.01
#